data_AF-A0AAW5EW81-F1
#
_entry.id   AF-A0AAW5EW81-F1
#
_cell.length_a   1.000
_cell.length_b   1.000
_cell.length_c   1.000
_cell.angle_alpha   90.00
_cell.angle_beta   90.00
_cell.angle_gamma   90.00
#
_symmetry.space_group_name_H-M   'P 1'
#
loop_
_entity.id
_entity.type
_entity.pdbx_description
1 polymer ?
#
loop_
_entity_poly.entity_id
_entity_poly.type
_entity_poly.pdbx_seq_one_letter_code
_entity_poly.pdbx_strand_id
1 'polypeptide(L)'
;MVAYTALGFVLSYWLLPPVWRIGRRHGLLTQADFFRVRYDSKPLALLVAVVGLVSMIPYLVLQLKGLGIIVQATSYGLLSPSLSVWIGASVMCVYVVVSGMHGSAWTATVKDVLVLGIVAFLGLYMPWHYYGGMGAMFDRIGQMRPDLLTLST
;
A
#
# COMPACT_ATOMS: atom_id res chain seq x y z
N MET A 1 -4.69 -13.92 4.43
CA MET A 1 -4.06 -12.66 3.96
C MET A 1 -2.81 -12.92 3.08
N VAL A 2 -1.89 -13.80 3.48
CA VAL A 2 -0.67 -14.11 2.68
C VAL A 2 -0.98 -14.80 1.34
N ALA A 3 -1.89 -15.77 1.31
CA ALA A 3 -2.26 -16.45 0.06
C ALA A 3 -2.90 -15.51 -0.99
N TYR A 4 -3.80 -14.61 -0.55
CA TYR A 4 -4.45 -13.64 -1.43
C TYR A 4 -3.46 -12.65 -2.05
N THR A 5 -2.50 -12.14 -1.26
CA THR A 5 -1.47 -11.23 -1.75
C THR A 5 -0.51 -11.92 -2.72
N ALA A 6 -0.10 -13.16 -2.42
CA ALA A 6 0.72 -13.97 -3.33
C ALA A 6 0.02 -14.20 -4.69
N LEU A 7 -1.25 -14.61 -4.69
CA LEU A 7 -2.03 -14.78 -5.92
C LEU A 7 -2.18 -13.46 -6.69
N GLY A 8 -2.41 -12.36 -5.97
CA GLY A 8 -2.46 -11.01 -6.54
C GLY A 8 -1.17 -10.66 -7.30
N PHE A 9 0.00 -10.87 -6.68
CA PHE A 9 1.29 -10.60 -7.32
C PHE A 9 1.55 -11.45 -8.56
N VAL A 10 1.17 -12.74 -8.52
CA VAL A 10 1.31 -13.64 -9.67
C VAL A 10 0.43 -13.15 -10.83
N LEU A 11 -0.83 -12.83 -10.58
CA LEU A 11 -1.73 -12.30 -11.61
C LEU A 11 -1.23 -10.95 -12.15
N SER A 12 -0.79 -10.06 -11.28
CA SER A 12 -0.22 -8.76 -11.65
C SER A 12 1.00 -8.92 -12.55
N TYR A 13 1.87 -9.89 -12.29
CA TYR A 13 3.06 -10.12 -13.12
C TYR A 13 2.71 -10.39 -14.60
N TRP A 14 1.61 -11.10 -14.87
CA TRP A 14 1.16 -11.38 -16.24
C TRP A 14 0.35 -10.23 -16.85
N LEU A 15 -0.44 -9.51 -16.06
CA LEU A 15 -1.33 -8.45 -16.52
C LEU A 15 -0.64 -7.08 -16.69
N LEU A 16 0.34 -6.74 -15.84
CA LEU A 16 1.01 -5.43 -15.90
C LEU A 16 1.80 -5.20 -17.19
N PRO A 17 2.61 -6.14 -17.71
CA PRO A 17 3.39 -5.93 -18.92
C PRO A 17 2.56 -5.55 -20.17
N PRO A 18 1.44 -6.24 -20.51
CA PRO A 18 0.63 -5.84 -21.65
C PRO A 18 -0.10 -4.50 -21.41
N VAL A 19 -0.60 -4.26 -20.20
CA VAL A 19 -1.26 -2.99 -19.84
C VAL A 19 -0.28 -1.82 -19.96
N TRP A 20 0.93 -1.98 -19.44
CA TRP A 20 1.98 -0.96 -19.50
C TRP A 20 2.42 -0.67 -20.94
N ARG A 21 2.52 -1.70 -21.78
CA ARG A 21 2.86 -1.54 -23.21
C ARG A 21 1.82 -0.69 -23.94
N ILE A 22 0.53 -0.91 -23.67
CA ILE A 22 -0.58 -0.12 -24.25
C ILE A 22 -0.57 1.30 -23.67
N GLY A 23 -0.39 1.44 -22.36
CA GLY A 23 -0.29 2.72 -21.67
C GLY A 23 0.81 3.62 -22.24
N ARG A 24 2.01 3.06 -22.44
CA ARG A 24 3.15 3.79 -23.02
C ARG A 24 2.93 4.19 -24.48
N ARG A 25 2.28 3.33 -25.28
CA ARG A 25 2.02 3.64 -26.71
C ARG A 25 0.99 4.74 -26.91
N HIS A 26 -0.03 4.81 -26.04
CA HIS A 26 -1.12 5.77 -26.17
C HIS A 26 -1.06 6.93 -25.17
N GLY A 27 -0.01 7.03 -24.36
CA GLY A 27 0.14 8.10 -23.36
C GLY A 27 -0.96 8.09 -22.29
N LEU A 28 -1.47 6.90 -21.93
CA LEU A 28 -2.61 6.77 -21.01
C LEU A 28 -2.19 7.13 -19.59
N LEU A 29 -2.97 8.01 -18.96
CA LEU A 29 -2.74 8.46 -17.57
C LEU A 29 -3.68 7.77 -16.58
N THR A 30 -4.88 7.36 -17.02
CA THR A 30 -5.89 6.76 -16.13
C THR A 30 -6.25 5.33 -16.52
N GLN A 31 -6.75 4.57 -15.55
CA GLN A 31 -7.31 3.23 -15.80
C GLN A 31 -8.50 3.29 -16.77
N ALA A 32 -9.32 4.35 -16.70
CA ALA A 32 -10.47 4.53 -17.60
C ALA A 32 -10.04 4.73 -19.07
N ASP A 33 -8.92 5.43 -19.30
CA ASP A 33 -8.39 5.63 -20.66
C ASP A 33 -7.95 4.31 -21.30
N PHE A 34 -7.44 3.36 -20.49
CA PHE A 34 -7.13 2.02 -20.96
C PHE A 34 -8.37 1.29 -21.48
N PHE A 35 -9.49 1.33 -20.75
CA PHE A 35 -10.75 0.72 -21.21
C PHE A 35 -11.32 1.44 -22.43
N ARG A 36 -11.15 2.76 -22.52
CA ARG A 36 -11.55 3.54 -23.70
C ARG A 36 -10.80 3.10 -24.94
N VAL A 37 -9.48 2.97 -24.88
CA VAL A 37 -8.65 2.57 -26.04
C VAL A 37 -8.82 1.08 -26.38
N ARG A 38 -8.99 0.22 -25.37
CA ARG A 38 -9.10 -1.23 -25.59
C ARG A 38 -10.46 -1.68 -26.13
N TYR A 39 -11.54 -0.99 -25.76
CA TYR A 39 -12.92 -1.36 -26.09
C TYR A 39 -13.65 -0.34 -26.97
N ASP A 40 -12.99 0.76 -27.35
CA ASP A 40 -13.53 1.89 -28.14
C ASP A 40 -14.88 2.45 -27.63
N SER A 41 -15.17 2.23 -26.34
CA SER A 41 -16.48 2.47 -25.74
C SER A 41 -16.40 3.53 -24.66
N LYS A 42 -16.86 4.75 -25.00
CA LYS A 42 -17.02 5.86 -24.04
C LYS A 42 -17.87 5.51 -22.80
N PRO A 43 -19.04 4.82 -22.90
CA PRO A 43 -19.84 4.51 -21.72
C PRO A 43 -19.15 3.52 -20.78
N LEU A 44 -18.39 2.55 -21.32
CA LEU A 44 -17.63 1.60 -20.51
C LEU A 44 -16.50 2.31 -19.75
N ALA A 45 -15.77 3.21 -20.42
CA ALA A 45 -14.74 4.00 -19.78
C ALA A 45 -15.29 4.88 -18.64
N LEU A 46 -16.47 5.50 -18.86
CA LEU A 46 -17.13 6.29 -17.83
C LEU A 46 -17.55 5.43 -16.63
N LEU A 47 -18.11 4.24 -16.87
CA LEU A 47 -18.50 3.31 -15.80
C LEU A 47 -17.29 2.94 -14.96
N VAL A 48 -16.16 2.57 -15.60
CA VAL A 48 -14.92 2.23 -14.89
C VAL A 48 -14.39 3.44 -14.10
N ALA A 49 -14.44 4.64 -14.66
CA ALA A 49 -14.02 5.85 -13.96
C ALA A 49 -14.87 6.11 -12.71
N VAL A 50 -16.20 5.99 -12.81
CA VAL A 50 -17.13 6.19 -11.69
C VAL A 50 -16.92 5.13 -10.61
N VAL A 51 -16.83 3.86 -10.98
CA VAL A 51 -16.58 2.76 -10.04
C VAL A 51 -15.23 2.94 -9.34
N GLY A 52 -14.19 3.32 -10.08
CA GLY A 52 -12.87 3.62 -9.52
C GLY A 52 -12.89 4.80 -8.55
N LEU A 53 -13.60 5.87 -8.90
CA LEU A 53 -13.77 7.05 -8.04
C LEU A 53 -14.51 6.70 -6.74
N VAL A 54 -15.62 5.96 -6.83
CA VAL A 54 -16.37 5.51 -5.66
C VAL A 54 -15.51 4.58 -4.78
N SER A 55 -14.71 3.72 -5.40
CA SER A 55 -13.79 2.82 -4.70
C SER A 55 -12.65 3.54 -4.00
N MET A 56 -12.28 4.75 -4.45
CA MET A 56 -11.28 5.60 -3.78
C MET A 56 -11.81 6.27 -2.51
N ILE A 57 -13.12 6.51 -2.38
CA ILE A 57 -13.71 7.11 -1.18
C ILE A 57 -13.39 6.34 0.11
N PRO A 58 -13.68 5.02 0.23
CA PRO A 58 -13.37 4.29 1.46
C PRO A 58 -11.86 4.22 1.73
N TYR A 59 -11.04 4.17 0.68
CA TYR A 59 -9.59 4.18 0.79
C TYR A 59 -9.08 5.49 1.39
N LEU A 60 -9.56 6.64 0.88
CA LEU A 60 -9.23 7.96 1.41
C LEU A 60 -9.70 8.13 2.86
N VAL A 61 -10.91 7.68 3.18
CA VAL A 61 -11.43 7.74 4.57
C VAL A 61 -10.54 6.93 5.50
N LEU A 62 -10.12 5.73 5.10
CA LEU A 62 -9.21 4.89 5.89
C LEU A 62 -7.85 5.56 6.09
N GLN A 63 -7.27 6.15 5.04
CA GLN A 63 -6.00 6.87 5.13
C GLN A 63 -6.07 8.08 6.07
N LEU A 64 -7.12 8.90 5.97
CA LEU A 64 -7.30 10.08 6.83
C LEU A 64 -7.52 9.70 8.30
N LYS A 65 -8.27 8.62 8.56
CA LYS A 65 -8.40 8.08 9.93
C LYS A 65 -7.06 7.62 10.48
N GLY A 66 -6.27 6.90 9.67
CA GLY A 66 -4.93 6.46 10.06
C GLY A 66 -4.04 7.65 10.42
N LEU A 67 -4.05 8.70 9.60
CA LEU A 67 -3.32 9.93 9.86
C LEU A 67 -3.78 10.61 11.16
N GLY A 68 -5.09 10.69 11.39
CA GLY A 68 -5.66 11.27 12.62
C GLY A 68 -5.22 10.53 13.89
N ILE A 69 -5.16 9.19 13.84
CA ILE A 69 -4.66 8.37 14.97
C ILE A 69 -3.18 8.67 15.25
N ILE A 70 -2.35 8.80 14.20
CA ILE A 70 -0.93 9.12 14.35
C ILE A 70 -0.74 10.51 14.98
N VAL A 71 -1.49 11.51 14.51
CA VAL A 71 -1.44 12.87 15.07
C VAL A 71 -1.88 12.87 16.54
N GLN A 72 -2.98 12.19 16.85
CA GLN A 72 -3.48 12.10 18.23
C GLN A 72 -2.47 11.42 19.16
N ALA A 73 -1.87 10.31 18.71
CA ALA A 73 -0.85 9.59 19.47
C ALA A 73 0.40 10.46 19.71
N THR A 74 0.81 11.24 18.71
CA THR A 74 1.96 12.16 18.82
C THR A 74 1.65 13.34 19.73
N SER A 75 0.40 13.80 19.77
CA SER A 75 -0.06 14.86 20.68
C SER A 75 -0.35 14.39 22.11
N TYR A 76 -0.02 13.14 22.46
CA TYR A 76 -0.27 12.55 23.79
C TYR A 76 -1.74 12.69 24.27
N GLY A 77 -2.70 12.72 23.34
CA GLY A 77 -4.12 12.87 23.67
C GLY A 77 -4.59 14.30 23.99
N LEU A 78 -3.75 15.33 23.81
CA LEU A 78 -4.13 16.73 24.01
C LEU A 78 -5.18 17.23 23.00
N LEU A 79 -5.25 16.61 21.82
CA LEU A 79 -6.16 16.99 20.74
C LEU A 79 -7.32 15.99 20.63
N SER A 80 -8.52 16.53 20.40
CA SER A 80 -9.68 15.68 20.10
C SER A 80 -9.47 14.92 18.78
N PRO A 81 -10.07 13.73 18.62
CA PRO A 81 -9.92 12.92 17.40
C PRO A 81 -10.31 13.67 16.12
N SER A 82 -11.39 14.44 16.18
CA SER A 82 -11.88 15.22 15.05
C SER A 82 -10.90 16.32 14.65
N LEU A 83 -10.35 17.04 15.63
CA LEU A 83 -9.37 18.10 15.38
C LEU A 83 -8.06 17.54 14.83
N SER A 84 -7.60 16.39 15.34
CA SER A 84 -6.39 15.71 14.88
C SER A 84 -6.49 15.30 13.40
N VAL A 85 -7.65 14.78 12.98
CA VAL A 85 -7.91 14.45 11.57
C VAL A 85 -7.88 15.70 10.69
N TRP A 86 -8.52 16.79 11.12
CA TRP A 86 -8.54 18.04 10.34
C TRP A 86 -7.16 18.66 10.19
N ILE A 87 -6.35 18.66 11.26
CA ILE A 87 -4.97 19.16 11.21
C ILE A 87 -4.13 18.29 10.28
N GLY A 88 -4.18 16.96 10.45
CA GLY A 88 -3.47 16.02 9.58
C GLY A 88 -3.86 16.19 8.12
N ALA A 89 -5.16 16.22 7.83
CA ALA A 89 -5.69 16.39 6.48
C ALA A 89 -5.25 17.74 5.85
N SER A 90 -5.28 18.83 6.63
CA SER A 90 -4.88 20.16 6.16
C SER A 90 -3.38 20.21 5.84
N VAL A 91 -2.53 19.69 6.73
CA VAL A 91 -1.08 19.62 6.52
C VAL A 91 -0.76 18.75 5.30
N MET A 92 -1.40 17.59 5.18
CA MET A 92 -1.23 16.71 4.02
C MET A 92 -1.66 17.39 2.72
N CYS A 93 -2.81 18.09 2.72
CA CYS A 93 -3.33 18.79 1.56
C CYS A 93 -2.37 19.89 1.11
N VAL A 94 -1.92 20.75 2.03
CA VAL A 94 -0.94 21.80 1.76
C VAL A 94 0.35 21.19 1.20
N TYR A 95 0.84 20.12 1.82
CA TYR A 95 2.04 19.41 1.36
C TYR A 95 1.87 18.92 -0.08
N VAL A 96 0.76 18.24 -0.41
CA VAL A 96 0.53 17.71 -1.77
C VAL A 96 0.40 18.83 -2.80
N VAL A 97 -0.28 19.93 -2.46
CA VAL A 97 -0.43 21.08 -3.37
C VAL A 97 0.91 21.74 -3.65
N VAL A 98 1.77 21.92 -2.64
CA VAL A 98 3.09 22.55 -2.78
C VAL A 98 4.10 21.61 -3.46
N SER A 99 4.09 20.34 -3.10
CA SER A 99 5.04 19.31 -3.59
C SER A 99 4.73 18.85 -5.01
N GLY A 100 3.46 18.95 -5.43
CA GLY A 100 2.98 18.49 -6.73
C GLY A 100 3.13 16.98 -6.93
N MET A 101 2.88 16.52 -8.17
CA MET A 101 2.95 15.08 -8.51
C MET A 101 4.37 14.53 -8.38
N HIS A 102 5.39 15.29 -8.81
CA HIS A 102 6.79 14.85 -8.77
C HIS A 102 7.31 14.71 -7.34
N GLY A 103 7.04 15.69 -6.47
CA GLY A 103 7.50 15.62 -5.08
C GLY A 103 6.77 14.52 -4.28
N SER A 104 5.46 14.36 -4.51
CA SER A 104 4.70 13.25 -3.94
C SER A 104 5.27 11.89 -4.37
N ALA A 105 5.58 11.70 -5.65
CA ALA A 105 6.18 10.47 -6.17
C ALA A 105 7.57 10.19 -5.57
N TRP A 106 8.41 11.22 -5.40
CA TRP A 106 9.72 11.06 -4.78
C TRP A 106 9.62 10.64 -3.31
N THR A 107 8.75 11.31 -2.54
CA THR A 107 8.54 10.94 -1.13
C THR A 107 7.96 9.55 -0.95
N ALA A 108 7.05 9.12 -1.84
CA ALA A 108 6.56 7.74 -1.83
C ALA A 108 7.70 6.74 -2.06
N THR A 109 8.57 7.01 -3.04
CA THR A 109 9.72 6.15 -3.36
C THR A 109 10.68 6.04 -2.18
N VAL A 110 11.07 7.16 -1.57
CA VAL A 110 11.96 7.18 -0.40
C VAL A 110 11.33 6.40 0.77
N LYS A 111 10.05 6.63 1.05
CA LYS A 111 9.30 5.92 2.09
C LYS A 111 9.27 4.41 1.82
N ASP A 112 9.00 3.98 0.59
CA ASP A 112 8.97 2.55 0.23
C ASP A 112 10.35 1.90 0.37
N VAL A 113 11.43 2.57 -0.05
CA VAL A 113 12.82 2.08 0.12
C VAL A 113 13.18 1.94 1.60
N LEU A 114 12.84 2.94 2.43
CA LEU A 114 13.08 2.90 3.87
C LEU A 114 12.33 1.74 4.54
N VAL A 115 11.04 1.55 4.22
CA VAL A 115 10.24 0.46 4.75
C VAL A 115 10.83 -0.90 4.35
N LEU A 116 11.21 -1.08 3.09
CA LEU A 116 11.86 -2.30 2.64
C LEU A 116 13.17 -2.55 3.38
N GLY A 117 13.98 -1.52 3.59
CA GLY A 117 15.22 -1.60 4.36
C GLY A 117 14.98 -2.03 5.82
N ILE A 118 13.98 -1.43 6.48
CA ILE A 118 13.61 -1.79 7.86
C ILE A 118 13.10 -3.22 7.94
N VAL A 119 12.24 -3.65 7.00
CA VAL A 119 11.72 -5.03 6.98
C VAL A 119 12.84 -6.05 6.75
N ALA A 120 13.77 -5.77 5.83
CA ALA A 120 14.93 -6.63 5.60
C ALA A 120 15.85 -6.68 6.83
N PHE A 121 16.11 -5.52 7.45
CA PHE A 121 16.93 -5.42 8.64
C PHE A 121 16.30 -6.18 9.82
N LEU A 122 15.04 -5.90 10.17
CA LEU A 122 14.34 -6.59 11.27
C LEU A 122 14.19 -8.08 10.98
N GLY A 123 13.90 -8.44 9.73
CA GLY A 123 13.77 -9.82 9.28
C GLY A 123 15.06 -10.64 9.46
N LEU A 124 16.23 -10.02 9.34
CA LEU A 124 17.52 -10.68 9.55
C LEU A 124 18.03 -10.55 10.99
N TYR A 125 17.86 -9.37 11.60
CA TYR A 125 18.36 -9.05 12.94
C TYR A 125 17.61 -9.78 14.04
N MET A 126 16.27 -9.85 13.95
CA MET A 126 15.45 -10.47 14.99
C MET A 126 15.74 -11.97 15.18
N PRO A 127 15.87 -12.80 14.11
CA PRO A 127 16.29 -14.19 14.24
C PRO A 127 17.71 -14.35 14.81
N TRP A 128 18.63 -13.46 14.43
CA TRP A 128 20.03 -13.54 14.86
C TRP A 128 20.18 -13.18 16.35
N HIS A 129 19.54 -12.10 16.79
CA HIS A 129 19.68 -11.58 18.15
C HIS A 129 18.86 -12.37 19.19
N TYR A 130 17.62 -12.73 18.88
CA TYR A 130 16.74 -13.41 19.85
C TYR A 130 16.85 -14.93 19.82
N TYR A 131 17.25 -15.52 18.69
CA TYR A 131 17.20 -16.97 18.51
C TYR A 131 18.54 -17.57 18.08
N GLY A 132 19.60 -16.78 17.93
CA GLY A 132 20.94 -17.27 17.55
C GLY A 132 21.07 -17.70 16.09
N GLY A 133 20.07 -17.39 15.25
CA GLY A 133 20.04 -17.73 13.83
C GLY A 133 18.64 -18.05 13.31
N MET A 134 18.47 -18.02 11.99
CA MET A 134 17.19 -18.36 11.36
C MET A 134 16.78 -19.82 11.64
N GLY A 135 17.72 -20.77 11.59
CA GLY A 135 17.45 -22.19 11.87
C GLY A 135 16.95 -22.44 13.29
N ALA A 136 17.65 -21.90 14.29
CA ALA A 136 17.26 -22.03 15.69
C ALA A 136 15.92 -21.33 16.01
N MET A 137 15.57 -20.25 15.30
CA MET A 137 14.23 -19.65 15.37
C MET A 137 13.15 -20.62 14.88
N PHE A 138 13.35 -21.25 13.71
CA PHE A 138 12.40 -22.23 13.16
C PHE A 138 12.30 -23.49 14.02
N ASP A 139 13.41 -23.98 14.59
CA ASP A 139 13.41 -25.13 15.50
C ASP A 139 12.63 -24.84 16.79
N ARG A 140 12.78 -23.63 17.36
CA ARG A 140 12.03 -23.20 18.54
C ARG A 140 10.55 -22.95 18.24
N ILE A 141 10.22 -22.41 17.06
CA ILE A 141 8.83 -22.25 16.61
C ILE A 141 8.18 -23.62 16.45
N GLY A 142 8.89 -24.62 15.91
CA GLY A 142 8.39 -25.99 15.79
C GLY A 142 8.16 -26.70 17.11
N GLN A 143 8.93 -26.35 18.15
CA GLN A 143 8.73 -26.87 19.52
C GLN A 143 7.57 -26.20 20.27
N MET A 144 7.36 -24.88 20.08
CA MET A 144 6.36 -24.12 20.84
C MET A 144 4.99 -24.02 20.17
N ARG A 145 4.95 -23.98 18.83
CA ARG A 145 3.74 -23.81 18.02
C ARG A 145 3.84 -24.66 16.75
N PRO A 146 3.77 -26.01 16.86
CA PRO A 146 3.82 -26.92 15.71
C PRO A 146 2.74 -26.61 14.66
N ASP A 147 1.60 -26.04 15.08
CA ASP A 147 0.50 -25.61 14.21
C ASP A 147 0.88 -24.51 13.19
N LEU A 148 1.98 -23.77 13.41
CA LEU A 148 2.48 -22.77 12.45
C LEU A 148 3.34 -23.40 11.34
N LEU A 149 3.79 -24.64 11.52
CA LEU A 149 4.63 -25.38 10.57
C LEU A 149 3.86 -26.47 9.81
N THR A 150 2.69 -26.87 10.31
CA THR A 150 1.78 -27.76 9.58
C THR A 150 0.67 -26.94 8.92
N LEU A 151 0.56 -27.01 7.58
CA LEU A 151 -0.64 -26.56 6.90
C LEU A 151 -1.79 -27.48 7.36
N SER A 152 -2.57 -27.04 8.34
CA SER A 152 -3.80 -27.72 8.73
C SER A 152 -4.71 -27.79 7.50
N THR A 153 -4.81 -28.97 6.92
CA THR A 153 -5.79 -29.34 5.89
C THR A 153 -7.20 -29.05 6.35
#